data_AF-A0AB34GC67-F1
#
_entry.id   AF-A0AB34GC67-F1
#
_cell.length_a   1.000
_cell.length_b   1.000
_cell.length_c   1.000
_cell.angle_alpha   90.00
_cell.angle_beta   90.00
_cell.angle_gamma   90.00
#
_symmetry.space_group_name_H-M   'P 1'
#
loop_
_entity.id
_entity.type
_entity.pdbx_description
1 polymer ?
#
loop_
_entity_poly.entity_id
_entity_poly.type
_entity_poly.pdbx_seq_one_letter_code
_entity_poly.pdbx_strand_id
1 'polypeptide(L)'
;MKRWKKNWFDLWSDGHLIYYDDQTRQSVEDKVHVPVDCIGIHTGHECRDIRPPDGKPKDCLLQIVCLDGKTISLCPESTDDCLA
;
A
#
# COMPACT_ATOMS: atom_id res chain seq x y z
N MET A 1 -8.76 -2.78 -15.68
CA MET A 1 -9.51 -3.15 -14.46
C MET A 1 -8.59 -2.99 -13.26
N LYS A 2 -9.07 -2.45 -12.13
CA LYS A 2 -8.30 -2.47 -10.89
C LYS A 2 -8.37 -3.87 -10.30
N ARG A 3 -7.23 -4.55 -10.15
CA ARG A 3 -7.14 -5.91 -9.60
C ARG A 3 -6.03 -5.94 -8.55
N TRP A 4 -6.26 -6.68 -7.48
CA TRP A 4 -5.22 -6.97 -6.49
C TRP A 4 -4.08 -7.77 -7.12
N LYS A 5 -2.85 -7.31 -6.86
CA LYS A 5 -1.60 -7.95 -7.27
C LYS A 5 -0.69 -8.03 -6.06
N LYS A 6 0.03 -9.15 -5.92
CA LYS A 6 1.09 -9.29 -4.93
C LYS A 6 2.32 -8.52 -5.43
N ASN A 7 2.84 -7.63 -4.60
CA ASN A 7 4.03 -6.83 -4.86
C ASN A 7 4.99 -6.96 -3.68
N TRP A 8 6.27 -6.72 -3.92
CA TRP A 8 7.27 -6.58 -2.87
C TRP A 8 7.47 -5.10 -2.50
N PHE A 9 7.47 -4.77 -1.21
CA PHE A 9 7.62 -3.40 -0.72
C PHE A 9 8.90 -3.26 0.09
N ASP A 10 9.69 -2.24 -0.20
CA ASP A 10 10.78 -1.78 0.67
C ASP A 10 10.45 -0.37 1.16
N LEU A 11 10.50 -0.17 2.49
CA LEU A 11 10.50 1.16 3.10
C LEU A 11 11.95 1.52 3.44
N TRP A 12 12.47 2.54 2.76
CA TRP A 12 13.85 3.00 2.91
C TRP A 12 13.95 4.01 4.05
N SER A 13 15.13 4.10 4.67
CA SER A 13 15.39 5.01 5.80
C SER A 13 15.29 6.50 5.45
N ASP A 14 15.35 6.84 4.16
CA ASP A 14 15.14 8.19 3.64
C ASP A 14 13.64 8.54 3.44
N GLY A 15 12.75 7.60 3.75
CA GLY A 15 11.31 7.75 3.66
C GLY A 15 10.70 7.32 2.31
N HIS A 16 11.49 6.77 1.37
CA HIS A 16 10.91 6.22 0.14
C HIS A 16 10.26 4.86 0.40
N LEU A 17 8.97 4.74 0.07
CA LEU A 17 8.28 3.48 -0.11
C LEU A 17 8.35 3.11 -1.59
N ILE A 18 9.08 2.05 -1.91
CA ILE A 18 9.25 1.54 -3.28
C ILE A 18 8.60 0.17 -3.37
N TYR A 19 7.86 -0.08 -4.45
CA TYR A 19 7.31 -1.41 -4.68
C TYR A 19 7.64 -1.96 -6.06
N TYR A 20 7.80 -3.27 -6.09
CA TYR A 20 8.29 -4.06 -7.21
C TYR A 20 7.31 -5.19 -7.51
N ASP A 21 7.42 -5.72 -8.73
CA ASP A 21 6.65 -6.89 -9.16
C ASP A 21 6.80 -8.08 -8.19
N ASP A 22 8.01 -8.31 -7.71
CA ASP A 22 8.35 -9.39 -6.79
C ASP A 22 9.63 -9.10 -5.99
N GLN A 23 10.02 -10.07 -5.15
CA GLN A 23 11.17 -9.97 -4.25
C GLN A 23 12.54 -9.85 -4.95
N THR A 24 12.64 -10.12 -6.26
CA THR A 24 13.89 -9.98 -7.02
C THR A 24 14.29 -8.52 -7.24
N ARG A 25 13.34 -7.58 -7.05
CA ARG A 25 13.54 -6.13 -7.19
C ARG A 25 14.04 -5.70 -8.57
N GLN A 26 13.82 -6.51 -9.60
CA GLN A 26 14.26 -6.22 -10.97
C GLN A 26 13.37 -5.20 -11.69
N SER A 27 12.08 -5.17 -11.35
CA SER A 27 11.07 -4.34 -12.00
C SER A 27 10.37 -3.49 -10.95
N VAL A 28 10.64 -2.18 -10.99
CA VAL A 28 9.98 -1.18 -10.13
C VAL A 28 8.61 -0.89 -10.72
N GLU A 29 7.58 -1.06 -9.90
CA GLU A 29 6.21 -0.69 -10.26
C GLU A 29 5.99 0.80 -10.01
N ASP A 30 6.38 1.29 -8.82
CA ASP A 30 6.33 2.72 -8.49
C ASP A 30 7.10 3.04 -7.19
N LYS A 31 7.16 4.33 -6.85
CA LYS A 31 7.70 4.84 -5.60
C LYS A 31 6.86 6.01 -5.04
N VAL A 32 6.92 6.19 -3.73
CA VAL A 32 6.35 7.34 -3.01
C VAL A 32 7.34 7.83 -1.96
N HIS A 33 7.57 9.13 -1.87
CA HIS A 33 8.35 9.71 -0.79
C HIS A 33 7.42 10.03 0.38
N VAL A 34 7.26 9.08 1.30
CA VAL A 34 6.20 9.12 2.33
C VAL A 34 6.17 10.44 3.12
N PRO A 35 7.28 11.01 3.61
CA PRO A 35 7.25 12.27 4.36
C PRO A 35 6.80 13.50 3.57
N VAL A 36 6.91 13.46 2.24
CA VAL A 36 6.64 14.59 1.34
C VAL A 36 5.29 14.42 0.64
N ASP A 37 5.03 13.23 0.13
CA ASP A 37 3.88 12.94 -0.71
C ASP A 37 2.66 12.51 0.12
N CYS A 38 2.84 11.79 1.24
CA CYS A 38 1.73 11.26 2.02
C CYS A 38 1.06 12.35 2.87
N ILE A 39 -0.24 12.55 2.66
CA ILE A 39 -1.08 13.48 3.44
C ILE A 39 -2.04 12.76 4.40
N GLY A 40 -2.12 11.43 4.32
CA GLY A 40 -2.98 10.64 5.20
C GLY A 40 -2.88 9.14 4.95
N ILE A 41 -3.14 8.36 6.00
CA ILE A 41 -3.25 6.91 5.95
C ILE A 41 -4.65 6.55 6.46
N HIS A 42 -5.39 5.77 5.68
CA HIS A 42 -6.65 5.18 6.10
C HIS A 42 -6.46 3.69 6.31
N THR A 43 -7.12 3.13 7.31
CA THR A 43 -7.10 1.68 7.56
C THR A 43 -8.50 1.10 7.65
N GLY A 44 -8.62 -0.18 7.31
CA GLY A 44 -9.87 -0.92 7.46
C GLY A 44 -11.07 -0.26 6.80
N HIS A 45 -12.02 0.15 7.65
CA HIS A 45 -13.27 0.75 7.21
C HIS A 45 -13.13 2.18 6.67
N GLU A 46 -12.05 2.89 6.99
CA GLU A 46 -11.75 4.24 6.50
C GLU A 46 -11.37 4.27 5.02
N CYS A 47 -10.88 3.14 4.47
CA CYS A 47 -10.56 2.98 3.06
C CYS A 47 -11.82 3.15 2.19
N ARG A 48 -11.70 4.00 1.15
CA ARG A 48 -12.80 4.39 0.26
C ARG A 48 -12.63 3.75 -1.11
N ASP A 49 -13.75 3.42 -1.76
CA ASP A 49 -13.80 2.95 -3.15
C ASP A 49 -12.95 1.71 -3.48
N ILE A 50 -12.66 0.88 -2.47
CA ILE A 50 -11.97 -0.39 -2.65
C ILE A 50 -12.60 -1.51 -1.80
N ARG A 51 -12.53 -2.74 -2.33
CA ARG A 51 -12.92 -3.97 -1.63
C ARG A 51 -11.69 -4.85 -1.42
N PRO A 52 -11.58 -5.54 -0.28
CA PRO A 52 -10.47 -6.45 -0.04
C PRO A 52 -10.47 -7.62 -1.05
N PRO A 53 -9.32 -8.30 -1.23
CA PRO A 53 -9.27 -9.58 -1.95
C PRO A 53 -10.22 -10.60 -1.35
N ASP A 54 -10.62 -11.59 -2.15
CA ASP A 54 -11.50 -12.67 -1.69
C ASP A 54 -10.91 -13.39 -0.47
N GLY A 55 -11.71 -13.54 0.58
CA GLY A 55 -11.29 -14.18 1.84
C GLY A 55 -10.49 -13.29 2.80
N LYS A 56 -10.20 -12.03 2.45
CA LYS A 56 -9.58 -11.07 3.38
C LYS A 56 -10.63 -10.14 4.01
N PRO A 57 -10.56 -9.88 5.32
CA PRO A 57 -11.46 -8.94 5.97
C PRO A 57 -11.14 -7.50 5.55
N LYS A 58 -12.12 -6.60 5.69
CA LYS A 58 -11.92 -5.18 5.37
C LYS A 58 -10.83 -4.55 6.24
N ASP A 59 -10.67 -5.01 7.48
CA ASP A 59 -9.66 -4.53 8.44
C ASP A 59 -8.21 -4.75 7.99
N CYS A 60 -7.98 -5.64 7.01
CA CYS A 60 -6.66 -5.81 6.39
C CYS A 60 -6.37 -4.74 5.32
N LEU A 61 -7.26 -3.78 5.05
CA LEU A 61 -6.99 -2.73 4.08
C LEU A 61 -6.16 -1.60 4.70
N LEU A 62 -5.20 -1.12 3.93
CA LEU A 62 -4.46 0.11 4.22
C LEU A 62 -4.43 0.96 2.96
N GLN A 63 -4.60 2.27 3.09
CA GLN A 63 -4.61 3.18 1.96
C GLN A 63 -3.77 4.42 2.25
N ILE A 64 -2.73 4.63 1.45
CA ILE A 64 -1.87 5.81 1.49
C ILE A 64 -2.47 6.85 0.54
N VAL A 65 -2.80 8.01 1.08
CA VAL A 65 -3.35 9.15 0.32
C VAL A 65 -2.22 10.15 0.09
N CYS A 66 -1.94 10.44 -1.18
CA CYS A 66 -0.88 11.36 -1.58
C CYS A 66 -1.44 12.75 -1.91
N LEU A 67 -0.60 13.77 -1.76
CA LEU A 67 -0.91 15.19 -2.00
C LEU A 67 -1.43 15.46 -3.42
N ASP A 68 -0.91 14.72 -4.40
CA ASP A 68 -1.28 14.80 -5.82
C ASP A 68 -2.62 14.12 -6.15
N GLY A 69 -3.31 13.57 -5.14
CA GLY A 69 -4.56 12.82 -5.28
C GLY A 69 -4.35 11.34 -5.61
N LYS A 70 -3.10 10.88 -5.79
CA LYS A 70 -2.80 9.45 -5.93
C LYS A 70 -3.15 8.72 -4.64
N THR A 71 -3.71 7.53 -4.80
CA THR A 71 -4.09 6.67 -3.70
C THR A 71 -3.48 5.29 -3.93
N ILE A 72 -2.68 4.82 -2.98
CA ILE A 72 -2.12 3.47 -2.99
C ILE A 72 -2.89 2.63 -1.99
N SER A 73 -3.63 1.64 -2.50
CA SER A 73 -4.36 0.70 -1.65
C SER A 73 -3.61 -0.63 -1.53
N LEU A 74 -3.39 -1.03 -0.30
CA LEU A 74 -2.67 -2.22 0.11
C LEU A 74 -3.59 -3.15 0.91
N CYS A 75 -3.28 -4.44 0.88
CA CYS A 75 -3.92 -5.44 1.72
C CYS A 75 -2.85 -6.40 2.23
N PRO A 76 -2.25 -6.14 3.41
CA PRO A 76 -1.25 -7.03 3.99
C PRO A 76 -1.80 -8.43 4.28
N GLU A 77 -0.91 -9.42 4.38
CA GLU A 77 -1.30 -10.82 4.59
C GLU A 77 -1.83 -11.05 6.02
N SER A 78 -1.40 -10.25 7.01
CA SER A 78 -1.90 -10.29 8.38
C SER A 78 -2.12 -8.87 8.95
N THR A 79 -3.02 -8.74 9.94
CA THR A 79 -3.21 -7.50 10.70
C THR A 79 -1.98 -7.10 11.52
N ASP A 80 -1.12 -8.07 11.87
CA ASP A 80 0.11 -7.81 12.60
C ASP A 80 1.14 -7.06 11.73
N ASP A 81 1.10 -7.25 10.40
CA ASP A 81 1.91 -6.46 9.45
C ASP A 81 1.42 -5.01 9.29
N CYS A 82 0.23 -4.68 9.80
CA CYS A 82 -0.31 -3.31 9.76
C CYS A 82 0.12 -2.44 10.95
N LEU A 83 0.72 -3.02 11.99
CA LEU A 83 0.99 -2.36 13.28
C LEU A 83 2.49 -2.26 13.65
N ALA A 84 3.39 -2.73 12.79
CA ALA A 84 4.84 -2.75 13.03
C ALA A 84 5.55 -1.43 12.71
#